data_AF-A0A2D1KQT9-F1
#
_entry.id   AF-A0A2D1KQT9-F1
#
_cell.length_a   1.000
_cell.length_b   1.000
_cell.length_c   1.000
_cell.angle_alpha   90.00
_cell.angle_beta   90.00
_cell.angle_gamma   90.00
#
_symmetry.space_group_name_H-M   'P 1'
#
loop_
_entity.id
_entity.type
_entity.pdbx_description
1 polymer ?
#
loop_
_entity_poly.entity_id
_entity_poly.type
_entity_poly.pdbx_seq_one_letter_code
_entity_poly.pdbx_strand_id
1 'polypeptide(L)'
;MDNLWQTIKQLSQQEPKTLEQQAIKLSEEVGEAAEALLSMEGVSGDGYKQLSVADAKEEYVDVLLVTFALLEKLGTTDAELADLLQRKLAKWQDKQV
;
A
#
# COMPACT_ATOMS: atom_id res chain seq x y z
N MET A 1 13.82 12.70 -0.34
CA MET A 1 13.04 11.45 -0.43
C MET A 1 13.86 10.25 0.05
N ASP A 2 15.16 10.22 -0.20
CA ASP A 2 16.06 9.15 0.25
C ASP A 2 15.99 8.89 1.77
N ASN A 3 15.91 9.94 2.59
CA ASN A 3 15.75 9.79 4.04
C ASN A 3 14.41 9.13 4.43
N LEU A 4 13.31 9.50 3.77
CA LEU A 4 11.98 8.93 4.03
C LEU A 4 11.93 7.45 3.67
N TRP A 5 12.53 7.06 2.54
CA TRP A 5 12.60 5.65 2.13
C TRP A 5 13.38 4.80 3.14
N GLN A 6 14.51 5.30 3.62
CA GLN A 6 15.29 4.62 4.66
C GLN A 6 14.48 4.47 5.96
N THR A 7 13.71 5.48 6.34
CA THR A 7 12.81 5.39 7.50
C THR A 7 11.74 4.31 7.29
N ILE A 8 11.07 4.29 6.13
CA ILE A 8 10.05 3.28 5.81
C ILE A 8 10.65 1.86 5.91
N LYS A 9 11.86 1.67 5.38
CA LYS A 9 12.60 0.40 5.47
C LYS A 9 12.93 0.00 6.90
N GLN A 10 13.49 0.92 7.68
CA GLN A 10 13.81 0.65 9.08
C GLN A 10 12.56 0.27 9.89
N LEU A 11 11.45 0.98 9.71
CA LEU A 11 10.19 0.68 10.40
C LEU A 11 9.59 -0.66 9.94
N SER A 12 9.64 -0.94 8.63
CA SER A 12 9.17 -2.21 8.06
C SER A 12 9.93 -3.43 8.59
N GLN A 13 11.23 -3.29 8.82
CA GLN A 13 12.06 -4.34 9.44
C GLN A 13 11.77 -4.55 10.93
N GLN A 14 11.26 -3.51 11.60
CA GLN A 14 10.89 -3.55 13.01
C GLN A 14 9.43 -3.98 13.24
N GLU A 15 8.66 -4.19 12.18
CA GLU A 15 7.25 -4.57 12.26
C GLU A 15 7.08 -5.91 12.99
N PRO A 16 6.43 -5.94 14.18
CA PRO A 16 6.30 -7.15 14.98
C PRO A 16 5.33 -8.20 14.41
N LYS A 17 4.39 -7.81 13.52
CA LYS A 17 3.44 -8.75 12.92
C LYS A 17 4.16 -9.88 12.18
N THR A 18 3.62 -11.10 12.20
CA THR A 18 4.12 -12.19 11.34
C THR A 18 3.80 -11.92 9.87
N LEU A 19 4.36 -12.72 8.96
CA LEU A 19 4.05 -12.62 7.53
C LEU A 19 2.54 -12.77 7.27
N GLU A 20 1.91 -13.75 7.92
CA GLU A 20 0.46 -14.01 7.81
C GLU A 20 -0.36 -12.85 8.38
N GLN A 21 0.02 -12.33 9.55
CA GLN A 21 -0.65 -11.19 10.17
C GLN A 21 -0.54 -9.93 9.29
N GLN A 22 0.62 -9.72 8.67
CA GLN A 22 0.81 -8.59 7.75
C GLN A 22 -0.01 -8.76 6.46
N ALA A 23 -0.17 -9.99 5.97
CA ALA A 23 -1.01 -10.27 4.80
C ALA A 23 -2.49 -10.02 5.10
N ILE A 24 -2.96 -10.33 6.32
CA ILE A 24 -4.32 -9.97 6.76
C ILE A 24 -4.45 -8.45 6.91
N LYS A 25 -3.48 -7.77 7.52
CA LYS A 25 -3.49 -6.31 7.64
C LYS A 25 -3.55 -5.64 6.27
N LEU A 26 -2.88 -6.18 5.24
CA LEU A 26 -3.00 -5.67 3.87
C LEU A 26 -4.44 -5.74 3.36
N SER A 27 -5.17 -6.82 3.66
CA SER A 27 -6.58 -6.94 3.30
C SER A 27 -7.46 -5.93 4.04
N GLU A 28 -7.12 -5.58 5.28
CA GLU A 28 -7.79 -4.53 6.05
C GLU A 28 -7.59 -3.17 5.39
N GLU A 29 -6.35 -2.75 5.10
CA GLU A 29 -6.09 -1.42 4.51
C GLU A 29 -6.72 -1.27 3.12
N VAL A 30 -6.78 -2.34 2.33
CA VAL A 30 -7.48 -2.33 1.04
C VAL A 30 -8.99 -2.14 1.24
N GLY A 31 -9.55 -2.70 2.31
CA GLY A 31 -10.95 -2.48 2.70
C GLY A 31 -11.21 -1.05 3.17
N GLU A 32 -10.33 -0.49 4.00
CA GLU A 32 -10.42 0.90 4.49
C GLU A 32 -10.29 1.88 3.31
N ALA A 33 -9.36 1.66 2.38
CA ALA A 33 -9.24 2.45 1.17
C ALA A 33 -10.49 2.39 0.27
N ALA A 34 -11.11 1.22 0.15
CA ALA A 34 -12.36 1.08 -0.60
C ALA A 34 -13.51 1.82 0.09
N GLU A 35 -13.64 1.71 1.41
CA GLU A 35 -14.67 2.42 2.18
C GLU A 35 -14.49 3.94 2.09
N ALA A 36 -13.27 4.44 2.22
CA ALA A 36 -12.97 5.86 2.08
C ALA A 36 -13.33 6.40 0.70
N LEU A 37 -13.03 5.64 -0.37
CA LEU A 37 -13.43 5.98 -1.73
C LEU A 37 -14.95 6.00 -1.90
N LEU A 38 -15.66 4.96 -1.44
CA LEU A 38 -17.11 4.85 -1.56
C LEU A 38 -17.84 5.94 -0.76
N SER A 39 -17.33 6.25 0.44
CA SER A 39 -17.88 7.30 1.29
C SER A 39 -17.69 8.67 0.68
N MET A 40 -16.49 8.96 0.14
CA MET A 40 -16.17 10.20 -0.58
C MET A 40 -17.08 10.39 -1.82
N GLU A 41 -17.39 9.32 -2.54
CA GLU A 41 -18.28 9.35 -3.70
C GLU A 41 -19.78 9.43 -3.33
N GLY A 42 -20.10 9.37 -2.03
CA GLY A 42 -21.49 9.43 -1.55
C GLY A 42 -22.29 8.18 -1.90
N VAL A 43 -21.64 7.02 -2.05
CA VAL A 43 -22.31 5.76 -2.40
C VAL A 43 -23.28 5.34 -1.29
N SER A 44 -24.45 4.83 -1.68
CA SER A 44 -25.46 4.33 -0.74
C SER A 44 -24.90 3.20 0.12
N GLY A 45 -24.91 3.37 1.43
CA GLY A 45 -24.31 2.43 2.39
C GLY A 45 -23.08 2.99 3.09
N ASP A 46 -22.33 3.90 2.44
CA ASP A 46 -21.03 4.39 2.91
C ASP A 46 -20.98 5.93 3.04
N GLY A 47 -21.82 6.64 2.26
CA GLY A 47 -21.83 8.10 2.21
C GLY A 47 -22.15 8.79 3.55
N TYR A 48 -22.73 8.08 4.51
CA TYR A 48 -23.00 8.62 5.85
C TYR A 48 -21.72 8.94 6.64
N LYS A 49 -20.59 8.32 6.30
CA LYS A 49 -19.30 8.56 6.97
C LYS A 49 -18.64 9.87 6.53
N GLN A 50 -19.07 10.44 5.40
CA GLN A 50 -18.61 11.74 4.89
C GLN A 50 -17.08 11.86 4.80
N LEU A 51 -16.41 10.77 4.42
CA LEU A 51 -14.96 10.77 4.28
C LEU A 51 -14.53 11.63 3.09
N SER A 52 -13.34 12.19 3.18
CA SER A 52 -12.78 13.13 2.22
C SER A 52 -11.78 12.47 1.27
N VAL A 53 -11.38 13.22 0.25
CA VAL A 53 -10.24 12.86 -0.63
C VAL A 53 -8.96 12.69 0.18
N ALA A 54 -8.79 13.41 1.28
CA ALA A 54 -7.60 13.30 2.12
C ALA A 54 -7.58 11.95 2.86
N ASP A 55 -8.72 11.54 3.40
CA ASP A 55 -8.87 10.24 4.07
C ASP A 55 -8.60 9.10 3.08
N ALA A 56 -9.20 9.14 1.89
CA ALA A 56 -8.94 8.11 0.87
C ALA A 56 -7.45 8.02 0.47
N LYS A 57 -6.73 9.15 0.42
CA LYS A 57 -5.29 9.17 0.15
C LYS A 57 -4.48 8.55 1.28
N GLU A 58 -4.87 8.77 2.53
CA GLU A 58 -4.23 8.17 3.71
C GLU A 58 -4.33 6.65 3.65
N GLU A 59 -5.52 6.12 3.39
CA GLU A 59 -5.73 4.68 3.29
C GLU A 59 -4.93 4.02 2.15
N TYR A 60 -4.80 4.67 1.00
CA TYR A 60 -3.94 4.17 -0.06
C TYR A 60 -2.44 4.24 0.30
N VAL A 61 -2.03 5.18 1.16
CA VAL A 61 -0.67 5.20 1.70
C VAL A 61 -0.45 4.04 2.67
N ASP A 62 -1.46 3.69 3.48
CA ASP A 62 -1.37 2.53 4.37
C ASP A 62 -1.25 1.22 3.59
N VAL A 63 -1.99 1.06 2.48
CA VAL A 63 -1.79 -0.05 1.53
C VAL A 63 -0.34 -0.12 1.05
N LEU A 64 0.28 1.01 0.69
CA LEU A 64 1.68 1.05 0.24
C LEU A 64 2.65 0.63 1.35
N LEU A 65 2.48 1.17 2.56
CA LEU A 65 3.36 0.89 3.70
C LEU A 65 3.28 -0.58 4.13
N VAL A 66 2.06 -1.14 4.22
CA VAL A 66 1.84 -2.53 4.58
C VAL A 66 2.36 -3.47 3.50
N THR A 67 2.18 -3.14 2.21
CA THR A 67 2.77 -3.88 1.09
C THR A 67 4.29 -3.91 1.18
N PHE A 68 4.91 -2.77 1.51
CA PHE A 68 6.36 -2.71 1.63
C PHE A 68 6.89 -3.51 2.82
N ALA A 69 6.19 -3.46 3.96
CA ALA A 69 6.50 -4.32 5.10
C ALA A 69 6.41 -5.82 4.77
N LEU A 70 5.46 -6.23 3.93
CA LEU A 70 5.40 -7.60 3.40
C LEU A 70 6.61 -7.96 2.55
N LEU A 71 7.04 -7.07 1.65
CA LEU A 71 8.19 -7.32 0.79
C LEU A 71 9.48 -7.48 1.61
N GLU A 72 9.69 -6.64 2.64
CA GLU A 72 10.81 -6.79 3.58
C GLU A 72 10.73 -8.13 4.35
N LYS A 73 9.54 -8.55 4.80
CA LYS A 73 9.34 -9.85 5.47
C LYS A 73 9.59 -11.05 4.55
N LEU A 74 9.39 -10.89 3.24
CA LEU A 74 9.73 -11.89 2.23
C LEU A 74 11.23 -11.91 1.89
N GLY A 75 12.05 -11.06 2.53
CA GLY A 75 13.48 -10.97 2.27
C GLY A 75 13.83 -10.25 0.96
N THR A 76 12.90 -9.45 0.43
CA THR A 76 13.12 -8.72 -0.83
C THR A 76 14.20 -7.66 -0.64
N THR A 77 15.29 -7.77 -1.38
CA THR A 77 16.35 -6.75 -1.38
C THR A 77 15.97 -5.53 -2.24
N ASP A 78 16.66 -4.40 -2.04
CA ASP A 78 16.43 -3.20 -2.84
C ASP A 78 16.67 -3.45 -4.35
N ALA A 79 17.65 -4.29 -4.68
CA ALA A 79 17.96 -4.66 -6.06
C ALA A 79 16.85 -5.53 -6.68
N GLU A 80 16.33 -6.50 -5.93
CA GLU A 80 15.20 -7.35 -6.38
C GLU A 80 13.92 -6.54 -6.53
N LEU A 81 13.64 -5.62 -5.60
CA LEU A 81 12.50 -4.73 -5.69
C LEU A 81 12.58 -3.84 -6.94
N ALA A 82 13.75 -3.24 -7.18
CA ALA A 82 13.97 -2.41 -8.36
C ALA A 82 13.77 -3.19 -9.66
N ASP A 83 14.29 -4.42 -9.76
CA ASP A 83 14.08 -5.29 -10.91
C ASP A 83 12.59 -5.66 -11.11
N LEU A 84 11.90 -6.06 -10.04
CA LEU A 84 10.47 -6.38 -10.07
C LEU A 84 9.64 -5.19 -10.57
N LEU A 85 9.92 -3.99 -10.05
CA LEU A 85 9.26 -2.75 -10.46
C LEU A 85 9.55 -2.43 -11.93
N GLN A 86 10.82 -2.43 -12.35
CA GLN A 86 11.20 -2.15 -13.73
C GLN A 86 10.51 -3.09 -14.72
N ARG A 87 10.48 -4.40 -14.44
CA ARG A 87 9.80 -5.39 -15.29
C ARG A 87 8.29 -5.16 -15.37
N LYS A 88 7.65 -4.73 -14.27
CA LYS A 88 6.21 -4.43 -14.26
C LYS A 88 5.89 -3.12 -14.98
N LEU A 89 6.72 -2.10 -14.80
CA LEU A 89 6.60 -0.81 -15.48
C LEU A 89 6.75 -0.94 -16.99
N ALA A 90 7.76 -1.67 -17.47
CA ALA A 90 7.92 -1.94 -18.90
C ALA A 90 6.67 -2.60 -19.50
N LYS A 91 6.15 -3.65 -18.84
CA LYS A 91 4.91 -4.32 -19.27
C LYS A 91 3.68 -3.41 -19.23
N TRP A 92 3.61 -2.49 -18.27
CA TRP A 92 2.50 -1.54 -18.19
C TRP A 92 2.58 -0.51 -19.31
N GLN A 93 3.77 0.04 -19.55
CA GLN A 93 4.04 0.99 -20.63
C GLN A 93 3.72 0.40 -22.00
N ASP A 94 4.11 -0.86 -22.26
CA ASP A 94 3.81 -1.56 -23.52
C ASP A 94 2.31 -1.73 -23.79
N LYS A 95 1.46 -1.69 -22.74
CA LYS A 95 -0.01 -1.83 -22.84
C LYS A 95 -0.77 -0.51 -22.84
N GLN A 96 -0.09 0.61 -22.62
CA GLN A 96 -0.67 1.95 -22.61
C GLN A 96 -0.65 2.60 -24.01
N VAL A 97 -0.24 1.85 -25.04
CA VAL A 97 -0.19 2.26 -26.45
C VAL A 97 -1.29 1.59 -27.25
#